data_AF-A0A959DBC2-F1
#
_entry.id   AF-A0A959DBC2-F1
#
_cell.length_a   1.000
_cell.length_b   1.000
_cell.length_c   1.000
_cell.angle_alpha   90.00
_cell.angle_beta   90.00
_cell.angle_gamma   90.00
#
_symmetry.space_group_name_H-M   'P 1'
#
loop_
_entity.id
_entity.type
_entity.pdbx_description
1 polymer ?
#
loop_
_entity_poly.entity_id
_entity_poly.type
_entity_poly.pdbx_seq_one_letter_code
_entity_poly.pdbx_strand_id
1 'polypeptide(L)'
;TSVMMLPIGMAIITQLKDNPDTLEDENQIFGKALMLAIAYSASIGGIATLIGTPPNLVFAAMVQELYGIEITFYQWIIFGLPISVVMLALCWKYLTSIAFSFRQKSFPGGKEEISRQLRSLGQVTYEEKMVLGVFLLTALSWIGRSFLNRFIPALDDTIIA
;
A
#
# COMPACT_ATOMS: atom_id res chain seq x y z
N THR A 1 -3.82 7.47 -3.98
CA THR A 1 -2.85 6.39 -4.26
C THR A 1 -3.18 5.64 -5.55
N SER A 2 -4.41 5.18 -5.77
CA SER A 2 -4.79 4.44 -7.00
C SER A 2 -4.48 5.18 -8.30
N VAL A 3 -4.72 6.50 -8.35
CA VAL A 3 -4.43 7.34 -9.52
C VAL A 3 -2.93 7.40 -9.83
N MET A 4 -2.07 7.33 -8.82
CA MET A 4 -0.60 7.34 -9.01
C MET A 4 -0.08 5.98 -9.50
N MET A 5 -0.77 4.89 -9.14
CA MET A 5 -0.39 3.52 -9.53
C MET A 5 -0.88 3.16 -10.94
N LEU A 6 -1.88 3.88 -11.47
CA LEU A 6 -2.45 3.58 -12.78
C LEU A 6 -1.44 3.70 -13.93
N PRO A 7 -0.62 4.77 -14.05
CA PRO A 7 0.44 4.85 -15.05
C PRO A 7 1.46 3.72 -14.94
N ILE A 8 1.81 3.31 -13.72
CA ILE A 8 2.76 2.22 -13.45
C ILE A 8 2.18 0.89 -13.94
N GLY A 9 0.92 0.59 -13.60
CA GLY A 9 0.23 -0.60 -14.08
C GLY A 9 0.12 -0.63 -15.60
N MET A 10 -0.21 0.51 -16.23
CA MET A 10 -0.27 0.63 -17.69
C MET A 10 1.10 0.41 -18.36
N ALA A 11 2.18 0.92 -17.76
CA ALA A 11 3.54 0.70 -18.27
C ALA A 11 3.91 -0.79 -18.27
N ILE A 12 3.57 -1.52 -17.19
CA ILE A 12 3.80 -2.97 -17.10
C ILE A 12 2.97 -3.71 -18.15
N ILE A 13 1.69 -3.38 -18.32
CA ILE A 13 0.82 -4.02 -19.32
C ILE A 13 1.34 -3.77 -20.74
N THR A 14 1.83 -2.56 -21.02
CA THR A 14 2.39 -2.21 -22.32
C THR A 14 3.65 -3.00 -22.60
N GLN A 15 4.54 -3.09 -21.61
CA GLN A 15 5.76 -3.89 -21.69
C GLN A 15 5.49 -5.39 -21.92
N LEU A 16 4.40 -5.93 -21.36
CA LEU A 16 3.97 -7.31 -21.63
C LEU A 16 3.40 -7.47 -23.04
N LYS A 17 2.73 -6.46 -23.58
CA LYS A 17 2.20 -6.47 -24.95
C LYS A 17 3.30 -6.55 -26.00
N ASP A 18 4.43 -5.92 -25.74
CA ASP A 18 5.54 -5.83 -26.68
C ASP A 18 6.39 -7.11 -26.71
N ASN A 19 6.11 -8.10 -25.84
CA ASN A 19 6.81 -9.39 -25.88
C ASN A 19 6.10 -10.37 -26.84
N PRO A 20 6.74 -10.76 -27.96
CA PRO A 20 6.16 -11.67 -28.96
C PRO A 20 5.84 -13.08 -28.43
N ASP A 21 6.41 -13.48 -27.27
CA ASP A 21 6.15 -14.77 -26.63
C ASP A 21 4.89 -14.77 -25.73
N THR A 22 4.12 -13.68 -25.71
CA THR A 22 2.89 -13.54 -24.92
C THR A 22 1.67 -13.71 -25.82
N LEU A 23 0.76 -14.62 -25.46
CA LEU A 23 -0.51 -14.75 -26.17
C LEU A 23 -1.37 -13.49 -25.95
N GLU A 24 -2.00 -12.98 -27.01
CA GLU A 24 -2.78 -11.72 -26.95
C GLU A 24 -3.92 -11.78 -25.91
N ASP A 25 -4.58 -12.94 -25.79
CA ASP A 25 -5.62 -13.18 -24.79
C ASP A 25 -5.08 -13.16 -23.34
N GLU A 26 -3.86 -13.68 -23.10
CA GLU A 26 -3.22 -13.66 -21.78
C GLU A 26 -2.93 -12.23 -21.33
N ASN A 27 -2.50 -11.37 -22.24
CA ASN A 27 -2.19 -9.98 -21.91
C ASN A 27 -3.44 -9.19 -21.49
N GLN A 28 -4.59 -9.41 -22.17
CA GLN A 28 -5.84 -8.77 -21.77
C GLN A 28 -6.34 -9.26 -20.40
N ILE A 29 -6.21 -10.57 -20.12
CA ILE A 29 -6.56 -11.16 -18.83
C ILE A 29 -5.67 -10.58 -17.73
N PHE A 30 -4.35 -10.54 -17.96
CA PHE A 30 -3.39 -9.96 -17.03
C PHE A 30 -3.65 -8.47 -16.78
N GLY A 31 -3.88 -7.67 -17.82
CA GLY A 31 -4.15 -6.25 -17.66
C GLY A 31 -5.40 -5.98 -16.81
N LYS A 32 -6.49 -6.73 -17.05
CA LYS A 32 -7.71 -6.65 -16.23
C LYS A 32 -7.42 -7.05 -14.77
N ALA A 33 -6.72 -8.15 -14.57
CA ALA A 33 -6.37 -8.65 -13.24
C ALA A 33 -5.49 -7.65 -12.47
N LEU A 34 -4.48 -7.08 -13.12
CA LEU A 34 -3.56 -6.11 -12.52
C LEU A 34 -4.29 -4.81 -12.13
N MET A 35 -5.14 -4.28 -13.00
CA MET A 35 -5.90 -3.07 -12.72
C MET A 35 -6.87 -3.26 -11.54
N LEU A 36 -7.55 -4.41 -11.47
CA LEU A 36 -8.40 -4.77 -10.33
C LEU A 36 -7.57 -4.98 -9.06
N ALA A 37 -6.40 -5.62 -9.15
CA ALA A 37 -5.50 -5.81 -8.02
C ALA A 37 -5.05 -4.47 -7.43
N ILE A 38 -4.69 -3.50 -8.27
CA ILE A 38 -4.33 -2.14 -7.83
C ILE A 38 -5.51 -1.47 -7.13
N ALA A 39 -6.71 -1.54 -7.71
CA ALA A 39 -7.91 -0.92 -7.15
C ALA A 39 -8.27 -1.51 -5.77
N TYR A 40 -8.32 -2.84 -5.65
CA TYR A 40 -8.64 -3.49 -4.38
C TYR A 40 -7.54 -3.28 -3.33
N SER A 41 -6.27 -3.38 -3.71
CA SER A 41 -5.16 -3.21 -2.76
C SER A 41 -5.11 -1.79 -2.21
N ALA A 42 -5.43 -0.77 -3.02
CA ALA A 42 -5.50 0.61 -2.55
C ALA A 42 -6.63 0.82 -1.53
N SER A 43 -7.80 0.22 -1.75
CA SER A 43 -8.93 0.28 -0.81
C SER A 43 -8.64 -0.47 0.49
N ILE A 44 -8.10 -1.69 0.40
CA ILE A 44 -7.79 -2.53 1.58
C ILE A 44 -6.64 -1.92 2.39
N GLY A 45 -5.61 -1.37 1.73
CA GLY A 45 -4.50 -0.70 2.39
C GLY A 45 -4.93 0.52 3.20
N GLY A 46 -5.98 1.23 2.74
CA GLY A 46 -6.56 2.38 3.46
C GLY A 46 -7.15 2.03 4.84
N ILE A 47 -7.47 0.76 5.10
CA ILE A 47 -8.01 0.28 6.38
C ILE A 47 -6.89 0.10 7.42
N ALA A 48 -5.65 -0.13 6.97
CA ALA A 48 -4.54 -0.53 7.83
C ALA A 48 -4.17 0.50 8.91
N THR A 49 -4.39 1.79 8.63
CA THR A 49 -4.01 2.90 9.53
C THR A 49 -5.16 3.87 9.73
N LEU A 50 -5.12 4.60 10.84
CA LEU A 50 -6.16 5.56 11.17
C LEU A 50 -6.24 6.71 10.15
N ILE A 51 -5.10 7.12 9.59
CA ILE A 51 -4.97 8.20 8.61
C ILE A 51 -5.19 7.69 7.16
N GLY A 52 -5.39 6.39 6.98
CA GLY A 52 -5.45 5.77 5.65
C GLY A 52 -6.64 6.22 4.80
N THR A 53 -7.80 6.48 5.41
CA THR A 53 -8.98 7.02 4.71
C THR A 53 -9.78 7.97 5.61
N PRO A 54 -10.51 8.96 5.05
CA PRO A 54 -11.32 9.89 5.83
C PRO A 54 -12.33 9.22 6.79
N PRO A 55 -13.03 8.13 6.42
CA PRO A 55 -13.96 7.45 7.32
C PRO A 55 -13.34 6.97 8.63
N ASN A 56 -12.08 6.53 8.63
CA ASN A 56 -11.39 6.05 9.82
C ASN A 56 -11.18 7.19 10.84
N LEU A 57 -10.75 8.36 10.36
CA LEU A 57 -10.57 9.56 11.18
C LEU A 57 -11.92 10.07 11.72
N VAL A 58 -12.94 10.12 10.86
CA VAL A 58 -14.29 10.52 11.27
C VAL A 58 -14.83 9.58 12.35
N PHE A 59 -14.62 8.27 12.21
CA PHE A 59 -15.00 7.31 13.23
C PHE A 59 -14.31 7.56 14.58
N ALA A 60 -12.98 7.73 14.58
CA ALA A 60 -12.26 8.02 15.83
C ALA A 60 -12.71 9.32 16.49
N ALA A 61 -12.94 10.38 15.70
CA ALA A 61 -13.46 11.65 16.20
C ALA A 61 -14.87 11.49 16.81
N MET A 62 -15.77 10.77 16.15
CA MET A 62 -17.12 10.51 16.64
C MET A 62 -17.12 9.68 17.93
N VAL A 63 -16.24 8.69 18.05
CA VAL A 63 -16.12 7.87 19.27
C VAL A 63 -15.61 8.72 20.44
N GLN A 64 -14.66 9.63 20.17
CA GLN A 64 -14.19 10.59 21.15
C GLN A 64 -15.31 11.55 21.58
N GLU A 65 -16.09 12.10 20.65
CA GLU A 65 -17.16 13.06 20.93
C GLU A 65 -18.34 12.44 21.68
N LEU A 66 -18.80 11.26 21.26
CA LEU A 66 -20.00 10.62 21.81
C LEU A 66 -19.74 9.83 23.08
N TYR A 67 -18.57 9.19 23.20
CA TYR A 67 -18.26 8.24 24.29
C TYR A 67 -17.08 8.68 25.15
N GLY A 68 -16.34 9.74 24.78
CA GLY A 68 -15.16 10.19 25.50
C GLY A 68 -13.98 9.21 25.41
N ILE A 69 -13.99 8.29 24.44
CA ILE A 69 -12.95 7.26 24.26
C ILE A 69 -12.02 7.67 23.12
N GLU A 70 -10.75 7.90 23.45
CA GLU A 70 -9.74 8.26 22.46
C GLU A 70 -9.20 6.99 21.80
N ILE A 71 -9.37 6.89 20.48
CA ILE A 71 -8.76 5.83 19.68
C ILE A 71 -7.42 6.33 19.17
N THR A 72 -6.35 5.88 19.81
CA THR A 72 -4.98 6.23 19.43
C THR A 72 -4.56 5.55 18.13
N PHE A 73 -3.61 6.14 17.41
CA PHE A 73 -3.04 5.54 16.20
C PHE A 73 -2.50 4.11 16.41
N TYR A 74 -1.86 3.85 17.56
CA TYR A 74 -1.35 2.53 17.93
C TYR A 74 -2.46 1.49 18.09
N GLN A 75 -3.53 1.83 18.81
CA GLN A 75 -4.69 0.94 18.98
C GLN A 75 -5.31 0.60 17.63
N TRP A 76 -5.42 1.59 16.73
CA TRP A 76 -5.93 1.34 15.40
C TRP A 76 -5.02 0.41 14.60
N ILE A 77 -3.69 0.62 14.61
CA ILE A 77 -2.77 -0.23 13.85
C ILE A 77 -2.86 -1.68 14.29
N ILE A 78 -2.93 -1.97 15.60
CA ILE A 78 -3.07 -3.35 16.11
C ILE A 78 -4.33 -4.03 15.58
N PHE A 79 -5.38 -3.27 15.33
CA PHE A 79 -6.64 -3.79 14.81
C PHE A 79 -6.67 -3.83 13.27
N GLY A 80 -6.44 -2.67 12.62
CA GLY A 80 -6.58 -2.47 11.19
C GLY A 80 -5.49 -3.14 10.36
N LEU A 81 -4.24 -3.16 10.82
CA LEU A 81 -3.14 -3.74 10.04
C LEU A 81 -3.30 -5.26 9.86
N PRO A 82 -3.55 -6.09 10.90
CA PRO A 82 -3.77 -7.52 10.71
C PRO A 82 -4.95 -7.82 9.80
N ILE A 83 -6.06 -7.08 9.94
CA ILE A 83 -7.24 -7.23 9.08
C ILE A 83 -6.90 -6.92 7.63
N SER A 84 -6.22 -5.80 7.38
CA SER A 84 -5.79 -5.40 6.04
C SER A 84 -4.86 -6.44 5.41
N VAL A 85 -3.90 -6.99 6.16
CA VAL A 85 -3.00 -8.06 5.67
C VAL A 85 -3.77 -9.32 5.29
N VAL A 86 -4.72 -9.76 6.13
CA VAL A 86 -5.56 -10.92 5.83
C VAL A 86 -6.42 -10.66 4.59
N MET A 87 -7.04 -9.49 4.49
CA MET A 87 -7.83 -9.11 3.32
C MET A 87 -7.00 -9.03 2.04
N LEU A 88 -5.76 -8.52 2.11
CA LEU A 88 -4.83 -8.51 0.97
C LEU A 88 -4.47 -9.93 0.54
N ALA A 89 -4.17 -10.83 1.48
CA ALA A 89 -3.88 -12.23 1.17
C ALA A 89 -5.08 -12.94 0.52
N LEU A 90 -6.30 -12.70 1.03
CA LEU A 90 -7.53 -13.23 0.46
C LEU A 90 -7.82 -12.64 -0.93
N CYS A 91 -7.64 -11.33 -1.11
CA CYS A 91 -7.81 -10.65 -2.39
C CYS A 91 -6.82 -11.18 -3.43
N TRP A 92 -5.54 -11.31 -3.06
CA TRP A 92 -4.51 -11.88 -3.92
C TRP A 92 -4.86 -13.31 -4.34
N LYS A 93 -5.26 -14.17 -3.39
CA LYS A 93 -5.66 -15.55 -3.69
C LYS A 93 -6.91 -15.60 -4.57
N TYR A 94 -7.91 -14.75 -4.30
CA TYR A 94 -9.12 -14.65 -5.10
C TYR A 94 -8.82 -14.25 -6.54
N LEU A 95 -8.04 -13.18 -6.74
CA LEU A 95 -7.69 -12.69 -8.07
C LEU A 95 -6.84 -13.69 -8.85
N THR A 96 -5.86 -14.33 -8.21
CA THR A 96 -4.91 -15.21 -8.89
C THR A 96 -5.40 -16.64 -9.12
N SER A 97 -6.35 -17.12 -8.30
CA SER A 97 -6.79 -18.53 -8.33
C SER A 97 -8.25 -18.73 -8.71
N ILE A 98 -9.12 -17.73 -8.53
CA ILE A 98 -10.57 -17.87 -8.73
C ILE A 98 -11.06 -16.96 -9.85
N ALA A 99 -10.76 -15.66 -9.78
CA ALA A 99 -11.28 -14.67 -10.74
C ALA A 99 -10.57 -14.73 -12.09
N PHE A 100 -9.27 -15.02 -12.10
CA PHE A 100 -8.46 -15.11 -13.31
C PHE A 100 -7.67 -16.41 -13.35
N SER A 101 -7.57 -16.99 -14.54
CA SER A 101 -6.77 -18.19 -14.80
C SER A 101 -5.66 -17.83 -15.76
N PHE A 102 -4.41 -17.98 -15.30
CA PHE A 102 -3.21 -17.70 -16.08
C PHE A 102 -2.63 -19.02 -16.59
N ARG A 103 -2.52 -19.16 -17.92
CA ARG A 103 -1.89 -20.31 -18.58
C ARG A 103 -0.37 -20.16 -18.58
N GLN A 104 0.15 -18.93 -18.71
CA GLN A 104 1.58 -18.64 -18.67
C GLN A 104 1.98 -18.21 -17.25
N LYS A 105 2.62 -19.13 -16.51
CA LYS A 105 3.05 -18.87 -15.12
C LYS A 105 4.41 -18.17 -15.01
N SER A 106 5.11 -18.04 -16.12
CA SER A 106 6.44 -17.44 -16.19
C SER A 106 6.57 -16.61 -17.45
N PHE A 107 7.00 -15.36 -17.26
CA PHE A 107 7.29 -14.46 -18.37
C PHE A 107 8.77 -14.59 -18.78
N PRO A 108 9.08 -15.07 -19.99
CA PRO A 108 10.45 -15.16 -20.48
C PRO A 108 11.09 -13.77 -20.51
N GLY A 109 12.26 -13.60 -19.89
CA GLY A 109 12.99 -12.32 -19.85
C GLY A 109 12.50 -11.28 -18.84
N GLY A 110 11.45 -11.57 -18.06
CA GLY A 110 10.90 -10.60 -17.10
C GLY A 110 11.86 -10.26 -15.95
N LYS A 111 12.64 -11.25 -15.50
CA LYS A 111 13.62 -11.05 -14.43
C LYS A 111 14.80 -10.18 -14.89
N GLU A 112 15.26 -10.41 -16.12
CA GLU A 112 16.29 -9.60 -16.77
C GLU A 112 15.82 -8.15 -16.93
N GLU A 113 14.57 -7.96 -17.35
CA GLU A 113 13.97 -6.64 -17.51
C GLU A 113 13.81 -5.89 -16.17
N ILE A 114 13.33 -6.54 -15.11
CA ILE A 114 13.30 -5.98 -13.75
C ILE A 114 14.71 -5.59 -13.31
N SER A 115 15.70 -6.46 -13.55
CA SER A 115 17.09 -6.21 -13.18
C SER A 115 17.72 -5.06 -13.99
N ARG A 116 17.25 -4.82 -15.22
CA ARG A 116 17.65 -3.69 -16.06
C ARG A 116 17.05 -2.39 -15.53
N GLN A 117 15.74 -2.37 -15.24
CA GLN A 117 15.06 -1.20 -14.69
C GLN A 117 15.62 -0.82 -13.31
N LEU A 118 15.85 -1.80 -12.44
CA LEU A 118 16.46 -1.55 -11.13
C LEU A 118 17.86 -0.95 -11.25
N ARG A 119 18.65 -1.37 -12.24
CA ARG A 119 19.96 -0.77 -12.52
C ARG A 119 19.83 0.65 -13.09
N SER A 120 18.81 0.94 -13.89
CA SER A 120 18.59 2.28 -14.46
C SER A 120 18.13 3.32 -13.44
N LEU A 121 17.51 2.91 -12.33
CA LEU A 121 17.12 3.81 -11.24
C LEU A 121 18.33 4.44 -10.54
N GLY A 122 19.50 3.77 -10.58
CA GLY A 122 20.72 4.28 -9.95
C GLY A 122 20.75 4.10 -8.44
N GLN A 123 21.56 4.90 -7.75
CA GLN A 123 21.69 4.85 -6.29
C GLN A 123 20.66 5.78 -5.63
N VAL A 124 20.12 5.35 -4.49
CA VAL A 124 19.20 6.16 -3.68
C VAL A 124 19.86 7.49 -3.31
N THR A 125 19.22 8.60 -3.68
CA THR A 125 19.78 9.95 -3.50
C THR A 125 19.75 10.37 -2.03
N TYR A 126 20.41 11.49 -1.71
CA TYR A 126 20.41 12.03 -0.36
C TYR A 126 19.01 12.48 0.07
N GLU A 127 18.28 13.11 -0.86
CA GLU A 127 16.92 13.61 -0.65
C GLU A 127 15.96 12.46 -0.35
N GLU A 128 16.04 11.35 -1.09
CA GLU A 128 15.22 10.16 -0.86
C GLU A 128 15.48 9.55 0.53
N LYS A 129 16.74 9.50 0.96
CA LYS A 129 17.12 9.04 2.30
C LYS A 129 16.59 9.97 3.40
N MET A 130 16.67 11.27 3.19
CA MET A 130 16.15 12.27 4.13
C MET A 130 14.63 12.14 4.29
N VAL A 131 13.89 12.03 3.18
CA VAL A 131 12.43 11.85 3.22
C VAL A 131 12.06 10.54 3.92
N LEU A 132 12.74 9.44 3.62
CA LEU A 132 12.53 8.17 4.32
C LEU A 132 12.81 8.29 5.83
N GLY A 133 13.87 9.02 6.20
CA GLY A 133 14.21 9.29 7.59
C GLY A 133 13.10 10.04 8.33
N VAL A 134 12.60 11.13 7.75
CA VAL A 134 11.48 11.91 8.32
C VAL A 134 10.24 11.04 8.44
N PHE A 135 9.88 10.29 7.39
CA PHE A 135 8.72 9.41 7.41
C PHE A 135 8.79 8.35 8.53
N LEU A 136 9.95 7.70 8.68
CA LEU A 136 10.16 6.71 9.74
C LEU A 136 10.10 7.34 11.14
N LEU A 137 10.68 8.53 11.31
CA LEU A 137 10.62 9.26 12.58
C LEU A 137 9.18 9.64 12.95
N THR A 138 8.37 10.11 12.00
CA THR A 138 6.95 10.41 12.22
C THR A 138 6.18 9.15 12.59
N ALA A 139 6.35 8.06 11.83
CA ALA A 139 5.67 6.79 12.09
C ALA A 139 6.03 6.19 13.46
N LEU A 140 7.32 6.22 13.83
CA LEU A 140 7.79 5.78 15.14
C LEU A 140 7.27 6.68 16.26
N SER A 141 7.15 7.99 16.03
CA SER A 141 6.59 8.92 17.00
C SER A 141 5.10 8.66 17.23
N TRP A 142 4.31 8.36 16.19
CA TRP A 142 2.90 7.96 16.35
C TRP A 142 2.76 6.65 17.13
N ILE A 143 3.57 5.64 16.84
CA ILE A 143 3.55 4.36 17.57
C ILE A 143 4.01 4.55 19.01
N GLY A 144 5.04 5.38 19.23
CA GLY A 144 5.65 5.66 20.52
C GLY A 144 4.98 6.79 21.32
N ARG A 145 3.83 7.33 20.87
CA ARG A 145 3.18 8.50 21.48
C ARG A 145 2.96 8.35 22.98
N SER A 146 2.53 7.17 23.44
CA SER A 146 2.30 6.90 24.87
C SER A 146 3.57 7.01 25.72
N PHE A 147 4.72 6.65 25.17
CA PHE A 147 6.02 6.80 25.83
C PHE A 147 6.52 8.26 25.77
N LEU A 148 6.32 8.93 24.64
CA LEU A 148 6.72 10.33 24.43
C LEU A 148 5.91 11.31 25.30
N ASN A 149 4.62 11.05 25.50
CA ASN A 149 3.76 11.85 26.39
C ASN A 149 4.26 11.88 27.84
N ARG A 150 5.07 10.90 28.26
CA ARG A 150 5.71 10.89 29.59
C ARG A 150 6.80 11.96 29.73
N PHE A 151 7.40 12.40 28.62
CA PHE A 151 8.47 13.39 28.59
C PHE A 151 7.99 14.76 28.12
N ILE A 152 6.97 14.81 27.26
CA ILE A 152 6.39 16.04 26.73
C ILE A 152 4.87 15.97 26.93
N PRO A 153 4.31 16.62 27.97
CA PRO A 153 2.87 16.66 28.20
C PRO A 153 2.16 17.39 27.06
N ALA A 154 0.95 16.92 26.69
CA ALA A 154 0.09 17.44 25.62
C ALA A 154 0.49 17.08 24.18
N LEU A 155 1.18 15.96 23.98
CA LEU A 155 1.52 15.47 22.64
C LEU A 155 0.32 14.73 22.02
N ASP A 156 -0.18 15.28 20.91
CA ASP A 156 -1.29 14.73 20.12
C ASP A 156 -0.81 14.22 18.75
N ASP A 157 -1.54 13.29 18.15
CA ASP A 157 -1.22 12.70 16.84
C ASP A 157 -1.18 13.78 15.74
N THR A 158 -1.95 14.85 15.89
CA THR A 158 -1.94 16.04 15.03
C THR A 158 -0.65 16.85 15.11
N ILE A 159 0.00 16.89 16.28
CA ILE A 159 1.24 17.67 16.49
C ILE A 159 2.46 16.91 15.94
N ILE A 160 2.37 15.57 15.90
CA ILE A 160 3.40 14.70 15.31
C ILE A 160 3.40 14.77 13.78
N ALA A 161 2.23 15.04 13.18
CA ALA A 161 2.00 15.12 11.74
C ALA A 161 2.52 16.44 11.15
#